data_AF-A0A380KEH6-F1
#
_entry.id   AF-A0A380KEH6-F1
#
_cell.length_a   1.000
_cell.length_b   1.000
_cell.length_c   1.000
_cell.angle_alpha   90.00
_cell.angle_beta   90.00
_cell.angle_gamma   90.00
#
_symmetry.space_group_name_H-M   'P 1'
#
loop_
_entity.id
_entity.type
_entity.pdbx_description
1 polymer ?
#
loop_
_entity_poly.entity_id
_entity_poly.type
_entity_poly.pdbx_seq_one_letter_code
_entity_poly.pdbx_strand_id
1 'polypeptide(L)' 'MSTNHSTKKSLYSHLSASERGEISAYLKMGKTPSEIARLLGRHRSTISREIK' A
#
# COMPACT_ATOMS: atom_id res chain seq x y z
N MET A 1 -34.33 -14.45 -3.41
CA MET A 1 -33.08 -14.61 -4.18
C MET A 1 -31.95 -14.06 -3.33
N SER A 2 -31.16 -14.94 -2.71
CA SER A 2 -30.08 -14.53 -1.81
C SER A 2 -28.77 -14.45 -2.59
N THR A 3 -28.24 -13.24 -2.79
CA THR A 3 -26.97 -13.02 -3.48
C THR A 3 -25.80 -13.34 -2.55
N ASN A 4 -25.19 -14.52 -2.74
CA ASN A 4 -23.98 -14.93 -2.03
C ASN A 4 -22.77 -14.16 -2.56
N HIS A 5 -22.43 -13.04 -1.92
CA HIS A 5 -21.19 -12.31 -2.20
C HIS A 5 -20.03 -12.94 -1.44
N SER A 6 -19.30 -13.86 -2.08
CA SER A 6 -18.02 -14.38 -1.57
C SER A 6 -16.92 -13.35 -1.84
N THR A 7 -16.44 -12.66 -0.80
CA THR A 7 -15.22 -11.85 -0.92
C THR A 7 -14.04 -12.82 -1.06
N LYS A 8 -13.33 -12.77 -2.20
CA LYS A 8 -12.03 -13.45 -2.32
C LYS A 8 -11.20 -13.06 -1.09
N LYS A 9 -10.58 -14.04 -0.41
CA LYS A 9 -9.55 -13.77 0.61
C LYS A 9 -8.44 -12.95 -0.06
N SER A 10 -8.55 -11.64 0.00
CA SER A 10 -7.42 -10.75 -0.22
C SER A 10 -6.43 -11.10 0.87
N LEU A 11 -5.26 -11.63 0.49
CA LEU A 11 -4.13 -11.76 1.40
C LEU A 11 -3.80 -10.34 1.84
N TYR A 12 -4.31 -9.96 3.00
CA TYR A 12 -4.05 -8.67 3.61
C TYR A 12 -2.60 -8.67 4.05
N SER A 13 -1.72 -8.24 3.15
CA SER A 13 -0.30 -8.11 3.40
C SER A 13 -0.03 -6.74 3.99
N HIS A 14 0.15 -6.71 5.30
CA HIS A 14 0.69 -5.53 5.98
C HIS A 14 2.02 -5.12 5.35
N LEU A 15 2.30 -3.82 5.36
CA LEU A 15 3.63 -3.32 5.00
C LEU A 15 4.65 -3.90 5.98
N SER A 16 5.65 -4.58 5.43
CA SER A 16 6.80 -5.06 6.18
C SER A 16 7.63 -3.88 6.69
N ALA A 17 8.47 -4.13 7.70
CA ALA A 17 9.37 -3.10 8.22
C ALA A 17 10.30 -2.53 7.12
N SER A 18 10.76 -3.38 6.20
CA SER A 18 11.58 -2.98 5.05
C SER A 18 10.81 -2.02 4.13
N GLU A 19 9.58 -2.36 3.76
CA GLU A 19 8.75 -1.50 2.90
C GLU A 19 8.46 -0.15 3.57
N ARG A 20 8.25 -0.12 4.88
CA ARG A 20 8.09 1.16 5.62
C ARG A 20 9.36 1.99 5.59
N GLY A 21 10.53 1.35 5.68
CA GLY A 21 11.83 1.99 5.51
C GLY A 21 12.00 2.58 4.10
N GLU A 22 11.62 1.84 3.07
CA GLU A 22 11.64 2.27 1.67
C GLU A 22 10.69 3.46 1.44
N ILE A 23 9.45 3.39 1.95
CA ILE A 23 8.49 4.51 1.90
C ILE A 23 9.11 5.75 2.54
N SER A 24 9.71 5.62 3.73
CA SER A 24 10.34 6.72 4.44
C SER A 24 11.52 7.32 3.66
N ALA A 25 12.34 6.49 3.01
CA ALA A 25 13.44 6.95 2.17
C ALA A 25 12.93 7.71 0.94
N TYR A 26 11.93 7.18 0.23
CA TYR A 26 11.36 7.84 -0.94
C TYR A 26 10.67 9.16 -0.60
N LEU A 27 10.02 9.27 0.56
CA LEU A 27 9.46 10.54 1.04
C LEU A 27 10.54 11.58 1.28
N LYS A 28 11.67 11.20 1.88
CA LYS A 28 12.83 12.10 2.04
C LYS A 28 13.43 12.54 0.70
N MET A 29 13.32 11.69 -0.33
CA MET A 29 13.70 12.03 -1.70
C MET A 29 12.65 12.90 -2.43
N GLY A 30 11.54 13.26 -1.79
CA GLY A 30 10.49 14.11 -2.36
C GLY A 30 9.52 13.38 -3.31
N LYS A 31 9.48 12.04 -3.28
CA LYS A 31 8.55 11.27 -4.11
C LYS A 31 7.12 11.39 -3.62
N THR A 32 6.20 11.46 -4.57
CA THR A 32 4.77 11.49 -4.27
C THR A 32 4.27 10.09 -3.84
N PRO A 33 3.21 9.99 -3.01
CA PRO A 33 2.64 8.71 -2.60
C PRO A 33 2.23 7.80 -3.78
N SER A 34 1.82 8.41 -4.90
CA SER A 34 1.46 7.68 -6.13
C SER A 34 2.67 7.07 -6.82
N GLU A 35 3.81 7.76 -6.85
CA GLU A 35 5.06 7.20 -7.38
C GLU A 35 5.58 6.07 -6.50
N ILE A 36 5.55 6.26 -5.17
CA ILE A 36 5.97 5.24 -4.20
C ILE A 36 5.13 3.97 -4.34
N ALA A 37 3.82 4.12 -4.50
CA ALA A 37 2.90 3.01 -4.76
C ALA A 37 3.30 2.23 -6.02
N ARG A 38 3.68 2.92 -7.10
CA ARG A 38 4.12 2.31 -8.34
C ARG A 38 5.48 1.61 -8.22
N LEU A 39 6.41 2.19 -7.46
CA LEU A 39 7.73 1.61 -7.20
C LEU A 39 7.64 0.33 -6.37
N LEU A 40 6.79 0.32 -5.33
CA LEU A 40 6.64 -0.82 -4.41
C LEU A 40 5.62 -1.85 -4.88
N GLY A 41 4.93 -1.62 -6.01
CA GLY A 41 3.83 -2.47 -6.46
C GLY A 41 2.66 -2.51 -5.46
N ARG A 42 2.49 -1.46 -4.65
CA ARG A 42 1.45 -1.36 -3.62
C ARG A 42 0.32 -0.45 -4.08
N HIS A 43 -0.86 -0.63 -3.51
CA HIS A 43 -1.99 0.24 -3.81
C HIS A 43 -1.76 1.64 -3.22
N ARG A 44 -2.14 2.70 -3.96
CA ARG A 44 -1.99 4.11 -3.52
C ARG A 44 -2.57 4.34 -2.13
N SER A 45 -3.76 3.82 -1.85
CA SER A 45 -4.41 4.00 -0.53
C SER A 45 -3.64 3.33 0.60
N THR A 46 -2.84 2.29 0.34
CA THR A 46 -1.98 1.67 1.35
C THR A 46 -0.85 2.62 1.71
N ILE A 47 -0.19 3.21 0.72
CA ILE A 47 0.87 4.21 0.94
C ILE A 47 0.32 5.45 1.64
N SER A 48 -0.83 5.98 1.18
CA SER A 48 -1.47 7.14 1.82
C SER A 48 -1.89 6.89 3.26
N ARG A 49 -2.24 5.65 3.63
CA ARG A 49 -2.56 5.28 5.02
C ARG A 49 -1.32 5.16 5.91
N GLU A 50 -0.18 4.75 5.36
CA GLU A 50 1.08 4.70 6.11
C GLU A 50 1.66 6.09 6.38
N ILE A 51 1.42 7.05 5.47
CA ILE A 51 1.95 8.42 5.58
C ILE A 51 1.14 9.29 6.54
N LYS A 52 -0.15 8.98 6.72
CA LYS A 52 -1.08 9.77 7.52
C LYS A 52 -0.87 9.53 9.01
#